data_AF-A0A9P9AQ48-F1
#
_entry.id   AF-A0A9P9AQ48-F1
#
_cell.length_a   1.000
_cell.length_b   1.000
_cell.length_c   1.000
_cell.angle_alpha   90.00
_cell.angle_beta   90.00
_cell.angle_gamma   90.00
#
_symmetry.space_group_name_H-M   'P 1'
#
loop_
_entity.id
_entity.type
_entity.pdbx_description
1 polymer ?
#
loop_
_entity_poly.entity_id
_entity_poly.type
_entity_poly.pdbx_seq_one_letter_code
_entity_poly.pdbx_strand_id
1 'polypeptide(L)'
;MTVDERSHDETTPLLVPDVAPSELPKEDGSSTASIWKAESWLLCQYSAPLIATYLLQYGFTVITTIVAGHLSAEDLGAASLGLTTKNIIGYAFFEGMATALDTLCAQAYGSGKTTGVGLHVQRMALLMTVVMIPIGGFWLLSPWILPTLIPQYDLAVKAGVFLQISIIGLPGYAFFEAGKRFLQAQGDFKSGMMVLIICTPLNAFLSWFFAVKLDMGLNGAAIGQALANDMCPILLYLYVITFGRWSLECWGGWSWAAFHEWGPMMRLSTAGTAVNLAEWLAFEILSVSSSYIDTNHLAAQTVLITVSVVIPGHF
;
A
#
# COMPACT_ATOMS: atom_id res chain seq x y z
N MET A 1 0.75 33.82 49.17
CA MET A 1 0.55 34.95 48.24
C MET A 1 1.91 35.20 47.62
N THR A 2 2.20 34.88 46.37
CA THR A 2 1.38 35.03 45.15
C THR A 2 1.79 33.98 44.11
N VAL A 3 0.82 33.26 43.55
CA VAL A 3 0.95 32.48 42.32
C VAL A 3 0.86 33.48 41.18
N ASP A 4 1.92 33.66 40.40
CA ASP A 4 1.90 34.46 39.18
C ASP A 4 1.56 33.53 38.01
N GLU A 5 0.26 33.48 37.67
CA GLU A 5 -0.26 32.83 36.47
C GLU A 5 0.21 33.61 35.24
N ARG A 6 1.29 33.17 34.60
CA ARG A 6 1.58 33.59 33.22
C ARG A 6 0.88 32.63 32.26
N SER A 7 -0.18 33.12 31.62
CA SER A 7 -0.84 32.46 30.50
C SER A 7 0.16 32.26 29.36
N HIS A 8 0.43 31.00 29.01
CA HIS A 8 1.15 30.65 27.79
C HIS A 8 0.22 30.87 26.60
N ASP A 9 0.45 31.93 25.85
CA ASP A 9 -0.27 32.23 24.60
C ASP A 9 0.55 31.80 23.38
N GLU A 10 -0.12 31.60 22.24
CA GLU A 10 0.42 31.03 20.97
C GLU A 10 1.55 31.86 20.33
N THR A 11 1.85 33.05 20.87
CA THR A 11 2.89 33.96 20.39
C THR A 11 4.19 33.89 21.19
N THR A 12 4.35 32.95 22.13
CA THR A 12 5.59 32.83 22.91
C THR A 12 6.70 32.19 22.06
N PRO A 13 7.81 32.89 21.73
CA PRO A 13 8.87 32.33 20.90
C PRO A 13 9.57 31.16 21.63
N LEU A 14 9.76 30.04 20.93
CA LEU A 14 10.45 28.83 21.45
C LEU A 14 11.97 29.00 21.63
N LEU A 15 12.54 30.10 21.14
CA LEU A 15 13.95 30.40 21.28
C LEU A 15 14.16 31.31 22.47
N VAL A 16 14.95 30.83 23.43
CA VAL A 16 15.45 31.62 24.57
C VAL A 16 16.28 32.79 24.00
N PRO A 17 16.07 34.04 24.44
CA PRO A 17 16.86 35.17 23.95
C PRO A 17 18.31 35.10 24.46
N ASP A 18 19.24 35.22 23.52
CA ASP A 18 20.65 35.57 23.63
C ASP A 18 21.52 34.81 24.65
N VAL A 19 22.05 33.66 24.19
CA VAL A 19 23.36 33.17 24.66
C VAL A 19 24.45 33.95 23.90
N ALA A 20 25.40 34.54 24.63
CA ALA A 20 26.49 35.31 24.06
C ALA A 20 27.28 34.50 22.99
N PRO A 21 27.80 35.11 21.91
CA PRO A 21 28.40 34.41 20.76
C PRO A 21 29.62 33.53 21.07
N SER A 22 30.13 33.55 22.30
CA SER A 22 31.34 32.83 22.72
C SER A 22 31.14 31.37 23.11
N GLU A 23 29.89 30.88 23.17
CA GLU A 23 29.58 29.48 23.59
C GLU A 23 28.84 28.66 22.52
N LEU A 24 28.73 29.15 21.29
CA LEU A 24 28.22 28.33 20.19
C LEU A 24 29.22 27.18 19.91
N PRO A 25 28.79 25.91 19.91
CA PRO A 25 29.61 24.82 19.42
C PRO A 25 30.07 25.19 18.02
N LYS A 26 31.38 25.09 17.76
CA LYS A 26 31.94 25.29 16.42
C LYS A 26 31.14 24.44 15.45
N GLU A 27 30.48 25.06 14.47
CA GLU A 27 29.82 24.36 13.38
C GLU A 27 30.86 23.42 12.76
N ASP A 28 30.63 22.11 12.88
CA ASP A 28 31.46 21.11 12.24
C ASP A 28 31.43 21.38 10.73
N GLY A 29 32.59 21.76 10.20
CA GLY A 29 32.82 22.06 8.78
C GLY A 29 32.76 20.81 7.90
N SER A 30 31.69 20.02 8.00
CA SER A 30 31.35 19.06 6.96
C SER A 30 30.98 19.88 5.72
N SER A 31 31.73 19.69 4.63
CA SER A 31 31.41 20.33 3.36
C SER A 31 29.94 20.08 3.04
N THR A 32 29.18 21.08 2.63
CA THR A 32 27.78 20.90 2.20
C THR A 32 27.64 19.69 1.26
N ALA A 33 28.63 19.47 0.39
CA ALA A 33 28.71 18.30 -0.50
C ALA A 33 28.80 16.94 0.21
N SER A 34 29.41 16.83 1.40
CA SER A 34 29.40 15.59 2.19
C SER A 34 28.04 15.32 2.83
N ILE A 35 27.29 16.36 3.22
CA ILE A 35 25.91 16.23 3.71
C ILE A 35 25.00 15.73 2.58
N TRP A 36 25.03 16.39 1.42
CA TRP A 36 24.24 15.97 0.24
C TRP A 36 24.52 14.54 -0.19
N LYS A 37 25.78 14.12 -0.16
CA LYS A 37 26.16 12.73 -0.48
C LYS A 37 25.63 11.74 0.55
N ALA A 38 25.72 12.07 1.84
CA ALA A 38 25.23 11.21 2.92
C ALA A 38 23.70 11.08 2.87
N GLU A 39 22.98 12.18 2.69
CA GLU A 39 21.52 12.19 2.55
C GLU A 39 21.06 11.44 1.30
N SER A 40 21.69 11.70 0.14
CA SER A 40 21.36 10.98 -1.10
C SER A 40 21.60 9.48 -0.97
N TRP A 41 22.69 9.08 -0.30
CA TRP A 41 22.99 7.67 -0.05
C TRP A 41 21.94 7.03 0.87
N LEU A 42 21.53 7.73 1.93
CA LEU A 42 20.50 7.26 2.85
C LEU A 42 19.15 7.06 2.14
N LEU A 43 18.74 8.04 1.33
CA LEU A 43 17.53 7.96 0.51
C LEU A 43 17.60 6.77 -0.45
N CYS A 44 18.70 6.58 -1.16
CA CYS A 44 18.89 5.42 -2.03
C CYS A 44 18.78 4.09 -1.24
N GLN A 45 19.35 4.04 -0.03
CA GLN A 45 19.30 2.84 0.81
C GLN A 45 17.88 2.50 1.29
N TYR A 46 17.01 3.50 1.49
CA TYR A 46 15.61 3.30 1.89
C TYR A 46 14.67 3.11 0.70
N SER A 47 14.92 3.75 -0.44
CA SER A 47 14.13 3.57 -1.66
C SER A 47 14.31 2.19 -2.27
N ALA A 48 15.50 1.60 -2.20
CA ALA A 48 15.76 0.26 -2.73
C ALA A 48 14.81 -0.83 -2.19
N PRO A 49 14.65 -1.02 -0.85
CA PRO A 49 13.70 -1.99 -0.32
C PRO A 49 12.24 -1.62 -0.59
N LEU A 50 11.90 -0.34 -0.70
CA LEU A 50 10.54 0.10 -1.09
C LEU A 50 10.20 -0.30 -2.53
N ILE A 51 11.09 -0.03 -3.48
CA ILE A 51 10.94 -0.44 -4.88
C ILE A 51 10.79 -1.97 -4.95
N ALA A 52 11.67 -2.71 -4.27
CA ALA A 52 11.59 -4.16 -4.22
C ALA A 52 10.26 -4.65 -3.62
N THR A 53 9.75 -3.98 -2.58
CA THR A 53 8.44 -4.29 -1.98
C THR A 53 7.32 -4.14 -3.01
N TYR A 54 7.24 -3.03 -3.73
CA TYR A 54 6.20 -2.82 -4.74
C TYR A 54 6.33 -3.81 -5.91
N LEU A 55 7.54 -4.11 -6.36
CA LEU A 55 7.77 -5.11 -7.41
C LEU A 55 7.34 -6.51 -7.00
N LEU A 56 7.65 -6.93 -5.76
CA LEU A 56 7.22 -8.22 -5.25
C LEU A 56 5.70 -8.29 -5.09
N GLN A 57 5.07 -7.20 -4.63
CA GLN A 57 3.62 -7.11 -4.50
C GLN A 57 2.94 -7.17 -5.88
N TYR A 58 3.48 -6.46 -6.88
CA TYR A 58 3.03 -6.57 -8.28
C TYR A 58 3.26 -7.99 -8.85
N GLY A 59 4.31 -8.67 -8.38
CA GLY A 59 4.58 -10.08 -8.67
C GLY A 59 3.39 -10.99 -8.39
N PHE A 60 2.51 -10.67 -7.43
CA PHE A 60 1.31 -11.46 -7.18
C PHE A 60 0.36 -11.46 -8.38
N THR A 61 0.17 -10.29 -9.00
CA THR A 61 -0.63 -10.13 -10.21
C THR A 61 0.01 -10.87 -11.37
N VAL A 62 1.32 -10.69 -11.59
CA VAL A 62 2.08 -11.37 -12.65
C VAL A 62 1.96 -12.88 -12.56
N ILE A 63 2.15 -13.45 -11.37
CA ILE A 63 2.03 -14.89 -11.13
C ILE A 63 0.63 -15.39 -11.51
N THR A 64 -0.42 -14.68 -11.07
CA THR A 64 -1.80 -15.06 -11.35
C THR A 64 -2.10 -15.02 -12.84
N THR A 65 -1.60 -14.00 -13.55
CA THR A 65 -1.67 -13.88 -15.01
C THR A 65 -0.94 -15.02 -15.71
N ILE A 66 0.26 -15.41 -15.25
CA ILE A 66 1.01 -16.55 -15.82
C ILE A 66 0.24 -17.85 -15.62
N VAL A 67 -0.30 -18.09 -14.43
CA VAL A 67 -1.11 -19.29 -14.15
C VAL A 67 -2.35 -19.32 -15.04
N ALA A 68 -3.07 -18.20 -15.15
CA ALA A 68 -4.23 -18.08 -16.04
C ALA A 68 -3.86 -18.33 -17.51
N GLY A 69 -2.72 -17.80 -17.97
CA GLY A 69 -2.19 -18.03 -19.31
C GLY A 69 -1.86 -19.49 -19.62
N HIS A 70 -1.46 -20.27 -18.61
CA HIS A 70 -1.24 -21.71 -18.77
C HIS A 70 -2.55 -22.52 -18.83
N LEU A 71 -3.66 -22.00 -18.30
CA LEU A 71 -4.95 -22.68 -18.34
C LEU A 71 -5.60 -22.55 -19.72
N SER A 72 -5.82 -21.32 -20.18
CA SER A 72 -6.36 -21.04 -21.51
C SER A 72 -6.25 -19.54 -21.86
N ALA A 73 -6.40 -19.21 -23.14
CA ALA A 73 -6.47 -17.81 -23.57
C ALA A 73 -7.72 -17.09 -23.01
N GLU A 74 -8.81 -17.82 -22.80
CA GLU A 74 -10.04 -17.29 -22.19
C GLU A 74 -9.85 -16.99 -20.70
N ASP A 75 -9.20 -17.89 -19.95
CA ASP A 75 -8.85 -17.68 -18.55
C ASP A 75 -7.90 -16.51 -18.38
N LEU A 76 -6.92 -16.35 -19.27
CA LEU A 76 -6.02 -15.21 -19.28
C LEU A 76 -6.78 -13.89 -19.45
N GLY A 77 -7.73 -13.84 -20.38
CA GLY A 77 -8.57 -12.66 -20.62
C GLY A 77 -9.44 -12.32 -19.40
N ALA A 78 -10.09 -13.33 -18.82
CA ALA A 78 -10.90 -13.16 -17.62
C ALA A 78 -10.07 -12.75 -16.40
N ALA A 79 -8.87 -13.34 -16.21
CA ALA A 79 -7.94 -12.98 -15.16
C ALA A 79 -7.44 -11.54 -15.30
N SER A 80 -7.08 -11.13 -16.52
CA SER A 80 -6.63 -9.76 -16.79
C SER A 80 -7.71 -8.74 -16.40
N LEU A 81 -8.93 -8.93 -16.91
CA LEU A 81 -10.06 -8.08 -16.58
C LEU A 81 -10.38 -8.07 -15.08
N GLY A 82 -10.38 -9.24 -14.46
CA GLY A 82 -10.61 -9.41 -13.02
C GLY A 82 -9.54 -8.71 -12.19
N LEU A 83 -8.26 -8.90 -12.50
CA LEU A 83 -7.12 -8.28 -11.81
C LEU A 83 -7.11 -6.76 -11.96
N THR A 84 -7.39 -6.22 -13.14
CA THR A 84 -7.50 -4.76 -13.34
C THR A 84 -8.64 -4.18 -12.53
N THR A 85 -9.82 -4.82 -12.57
CA THR A 85 -10.98 -4.40 -11.76
C THR A 85 -10.68 -4.49 -10.26
N LYS A 86 -10.01 -5.58 -9.84
CA LYS A 86 -9.57 -5.83 -8.46
C LYS A 86 -8.67 -4.69 -7.98
N ASN A 87 -7.74 -4.29 -8.83
CA ASN A 87 -6.78 -3.25 -8.53
C ASN A 87 -7.46 -1.89 -8.39
N ILE A 88 -8.23 -1.46 -9.39
CA ILE A 88 -8.87 -0.14 -9.42
C ILE A 88 -9.94 0.01 -8.32
N ILE A 89 -10.82 -0.97 -8.16
CA ILE A 89 -11.95 -0.87 -7.22
C ILE A 89 -11.57 -1.29 -5.80
N GLY A 90 -10.52 -2.10 -5.63
CA GLY A 90 -10.10 -2.60 -4.32
C GLY A 90 -8.77 -2.03 -3.86
N TYR A 91 -7.68 -2.51 -4.45
CA TYR A 91 -6.33 -2.27 -3.92
C TYR A 91 -5.95 -0.78 -3.96
N ALA A 92 -6.30 -0.06 -5.02
CA ALA A 92 -6.03 1.37 -5.15
C ALA A 92 -6.71 2.20 -4.06
N PHE A 93 -7.87 1.77 -3.55
CA PHE A 93 -8.51 2.40 -2.40
C PHE A 93 -7.68 2.19 -1.13
N PHE A 94 -7.22 0.97 -0.86
CA PHE A 94 -6.38 0.70 0.32
C PHE A 94 -5.02 1.36 0.26
N GLU A 95 -4.35 1.36 -0.89
CA GLU A 95 -3.09 2.08 -1.11
C GLU A 95 -3.27 3.57 -0.85
N GLY A 96 -4.31 4.18 -1.45
CA GLY A 96 -4.60 5.60 -1.26
C GLY A 96 -5.02 5.96 0.16
N MET A 97 -5.68 5.05 0.88
CA MET A 97 -5.90 5.22 2.32
C MET A 97 -4.58 5.09 3.09
N ALA A 98 -3.70 4.17 2.72
CA ALA A 98 -2.43 3.95 3.39
C ALA A 98 -1.47 5.14 3.27
N THR A 99 -1.56 5.97 2.22
CA THR A 99 -0.76 7.22 2.13
C THR A 99 -1.11 8.23 3.22
N ALA A 100 -2.32 8.17 3.78
CA ALA A 100 -2.67 8.96 4.96
C ALA A 100 -1.87 8.52 6.20
N LEU A 101 -1.52 7.22 6.31
CA LEU A 101 -0.65 6.72 7.38
C LEU A 101 0.79 7.19 7.19
N ASP A 102 1.29 7.25 5.96
CA ASP A 102 2.65 7.77 5.68
C ASP A 102 2.81 9.18 6.27
N THR A 103 1.75 10.01 6.20
CA THR A 103 1.75 11.34 6.82
C THR A 103 1.55 11.30 8.33
N LEU A 104 0.46 10.68 8.81
CA LEU A 104 0.05 10.77 10.22
C LEU A 104 1.00 10.00 11.15
N CYS A 105 1.48 8.83 10.73
CA CYS A 105 2.43 8.05 11.52
C CYS A 105 3.79 8.75 11.59
N ALA A 106 4.30 9.30 10.48
CA ALA A 106 5.55 10.05 10.49
C ALA A 106 5.46 11.30 11.39
N GLN A 107 4.35 12.03 11.35
CA GLN A 107 4.11 13.19 12.23
C GLN A 107 4.05 12.78 13.72
N ALA A 108 3.34 11.70 14.04
CA ALA A 108 3.25 11.20 15.41
C ALA A 108 4.62 10.74 15.93
N TYR A 109 5.37 9.99 15.12
CA TYR A 109 6.71 9.52 15.46
C TYR A 109 7.70 10.68 15.62
N GLY A 110 7.73 11.62 14.66
CA GLY A 110 8.64 12.77 14.67
C GLY A 110 8.35 13.80 15.78
N SER A 111 7.11 13.90 16.25
CA SER A 111 6.74 14.77 17.39
C SER A 111 7.03 14.15 18.77
N GLY A 112 7.62 12.96 18.82
CA GLY A 112 7.91 12.23 20.07
C GLY A 112 6.69 11.56 20.70
N LYS A 113 5.49 11.69 20.10
CA LYS A 113 4.26 11.02 20.54
C LYS A 113 4.14 9.64 19.90
N THR A 114 5.11 8.77 20.18
CA THR A 114 5.31 7.48 19.50
C THR A 114 4.08 6.54 19.58
N THR A 115 3.35 6.53 20.70
CA THR A 115 2.11 5.73 20.84
C THR A 115 0.97 6.20 19.94
N GLY A 116 1.03 7.43 19.42
CA GLY A 116 0.11 7.95 18.42
C GLY A 116 0.18 7.18 17.10
N VAL A 117 1.35 6.61 16.77
CA VAL A 117 1.54 5.80 15.56
C VAL A 117 0.61 4.57 15.59
N GLY A 118 0.62 3.82 16.70
CA GLY A 118 -0.27 2.67 16.89
C GLY A 118 -1.74 3.05 16.86
N LEU A 119 -2.12 4.18 17.48
CA LEU A 119 -3.49 4.68 17.46
C LEU A 119 -3.97 5.01 16.02
N HIS A 120 -3.13 5.67 15.22
CA HIS A 120 -3.46 5.97 13.82
C HIS A 120 -3.62 4.70 12.99
N VAL A 121 -2.78 3.69 13.19
CA VAL A 121 -2.89 2.40 12.50
C VAL A 121 -4.14 1.64 12.91
N GLN A 122 -4.51 1.66 14.20
CA GLN A 122 -5.79 1.07 14.67
C GLN A 122 -7.00 1.76 14.04
N ARG A 123 -7.01 3.11 14.02
CA ARG A 123 -8.05 3.92 13.35
C ARG A 123 -8.15 3.56 11.87
N MET A 124 -7.01 3.45 11.19
CA MET A 124 -6.98 3.09 9.77
C MET A 124 -7.47 1.67 9.52
N ALA A 125 -7.08 0.70 10.34
CA ALA A 125 -7.54 -0.68 10.21
C ALA A 125 -9.07 -0.78 10.32
N LEU A 126 -9.67 -0.03 11.25
CA LEU A 126 -11.13 0.08 11.36
C LEU A 126 -11.75 0.74 10.12
N LEU A 127 -11.16 1.84 9.66
CA LEU A 127 -11.62 2.55 8.46
C LEU A 127 -11.56 1.67 7.20
N MET A 128 -10.44 0.99 6.97
CA MET A 128 -10.28 0.04 5.87
C MET A 128 -11.29 -1.10 5.96
N THR A 129 -11.62 -1.57 7.16
CA THR A 129 -12.68 -2.57 7.37
C THR A 129 -14.05 -2.04 6.95
N VAL A 130 -14.38 -0.78 7.26
CA VAL A 130 -15.63 -0.14 6.82
C VAL A 130 -15.66 0.00 5.29
N VAL A 131 -14.57 0.43 4.66
CA VAL A 131 -14.45 0.60 3.20
C VAL A 131 -14.43 -0.76 2.47
N MET A 132 -13.96 -1.81 3.12
CA MET A 132 -13.99 -3.17 2.58
C MET A 132 -15.43 -3.68 2.35
N ILE A 133 -16.43 -3.20 3.12
CA ILE A 133 -17.84 -3.61 2.97
C ILE A 133 -18.40 -3.25 1.59
N PRO A 134 -18.38 -1.97 1.12
CA PRO A 134 -18.88 -1.64 -0.21
C PRO A 134 -18.02 -2.25 -1.33
N ILE A 135 -16.69 -2.35 -1.16
CA ILE A 135 -15.81 -3.00 -2.15
C ILE A 135 -16.16 -4.49 -2.29
N GLY A 136 -16.27 -5.20 -1.16
CA GLY A 136 -16.68 -6.59 -1.13
C GLY A 136 -18.09 -6.79 -1.70
N GLY A 137 -19.03 -5.90 -1.39
CA GLY A 137 -20.37 -5.89 -1.99
C GLY A 137 -20.34 -5.78 -3.51
N PHE A 138 -19.49 -4.89 -4.05
CA PHE A 138 -19.28 -4.77 -5.50
C PHE A 138 -18.67 -6.05 -6.10
N TRP A 139 -17.66 -6.65 -5.47
CA TRP A 139 -17.05 -7.89 -5.96
C TRP A 139 -18.01 -9.08 -5.90
N LEU A 140 -18.88 -9.16 -4.88
CA LEU A 140 -19.91 -10.21 -4.79
C LEU A 140 -20.90 -10.14 -5.96
N LEU A 141 -21.22 -8.92 -6.39
CA LEU A 141 -22.16 -8.67 -7.48
C LEU A 141 -21.46 -8.60 -8.85
N SER A 142 -20.14 -8.67 -8.91
CA SER A 142 -19.37 -8.50 -10.13
C SER A 142 -19.69 -9.51 -11.26
N PRO A 143 -20.09 -10.78 -11.02
CA PRO A 143 -20.57 -11.67 -12.09
C PRO A 143 -21.82 -11.15 -12.80
N TRP A 144 -22.60 -10.27 -12.16
CA TRP A 144 -23.79 -9.65 -12.74
C TRP A 144 -23.51 -8.27 -13.30
N ILE A 145 -22.60 -7.52 -12.68
CA ILE A 145 -22.25 -6.16 -13.09
C ILE A 145 -21.36 -6.17 -14.34
N LEU A 146 -20.27 -6.94 -14.34
CA LEU A 146 -19.30 -6.89 -15.43
C LEU A 146 -19.88 -7.23 -16.81
N PRO A 147 -20.78 -8.22 -16.97
CA PRO A 147 -21.38 -8.51 -18.27
C PRO A 147 -22.28 -7.39 -18.82
N THR A 148 -22.71 -6.44 -17.98
CA THR A 148 -23.46 -5.26 -18.45
C THR A 148 -22.55 -4.18 -19.03
N LEU A 149 -21.28 -4.18 -18.64
CA LEU A 149 -20.28 -3.20 -19.05
C LEU A 149 -19.42 -3.69 -20.22
N ILE A 150 -19.32 -5.01 -20.38
CA ILE A 150 -18.32 -5.64 -21.25
C ILE A 150 -19.04 -6.48 -22.31
N PRO A 151 -18.78 -6.25 -23.61
CA PRO A 151 -19.49 -6.95 -24.70
C PRO A 151 -19.36 -8.47 -24.67
N GLN A 152 -18.25 -9.00 -24.14
CA GLN A 152 -17.96 -10.43 -24.09
C GLN A 152 -18.54 -11.04 -22.81
N TYR A 153 -19.79 -11.50 -22.89
CA TYR A 153 -20.56 -11.96 -21.73
C TYR A 153 -19.85 -13.06 -20.91
N ASP A 154 -19.45 -14.16 -21.53
CA ASP A 154 -18.87 -15.30 -20.81
C ASP A 154 -17.55 -14.95 -20.10
N LEU A 155 -16.69 -14.18 -20.78
CA LEU A 155 -15.44 -13.67 -20.22
C LEU A 155 -15.69 -12.73 -19.03
N ALA A 156 -16.69 -11.85 -19.13
CA ALA A 156 -17.06 -10.92 -18.08
C ALA A 156 -17.65 -11.63 -16.85
N VAL A 157 -18.48 -12.65 -17.05
CA VAL A 157 -19.00 -13.50 -15.96
C VAL A 157 -17.82 -14.20 -15.26
N LYS A 158 -16.89 -14.78 -16.02
CA LYS A 158 -15.72 -15.49 -15.49
C LYS A 158 -14.81 -14.56 -14.68
N ALA A 159 -14.56 -13.35 -15.17
CA ALA A 159 -13.83 -12.31 -14.45
C ALA A 159 -14.55 -11.87 -13.16
N GLY A 160 -15.88 -11.82 -13.19
CA GLY A 160 -16.70 -11.53 -12.00
C GLY A 160 -16.61 -12.64 -10.96
N VAL A 161 -16.64 -13.91 -11.36
CA VAL A 161 -16.45 -15.03 -10.43
C VAL A 161 -15.05 -15.00 -9.81
N PHE A 162 -14.02 -14.67 -10.61
CA PHE A 162 -12.66 -14.46 -10.12
C PHE A 162 -12.60 -13.36 -9.05
N LEU A 163 -13.26 -12.22 -9.26
CA LEU A 163 -13.36 -11.13 -8.28
C LEU A 163 -14.10 -11.54 -7.02
N GLN A 164 -15.23 -12.23 -7.17
CA GLN A 164 -16.04 -12.72 -6.06
C GLN A 164 -15.22 -13.61 -5.13
N ILE A 165 -14.37 -14.48 -5.68
CA ILE A 165 -13.48 -15.35 -4.91
C ILE A 165 -12.33 -14.54 -4.28
N SER A 166 -11.81 -13.54 -5.01
CA SER A 166 -10.73 -12.67 -4.53
C SER A 166 -11.08 -11.87 -3.27
N ILE A 167 -12.37 -11.76 -2.91
CA ILE A 167 -12.84 -11.13 -1.67
C ILE A 167 -12.14 -11.70 -0.44
N ILE A 168 -11.84 -13.00 -0.45
CA ILE A 168 -11.17 -13.69 0.66
C ILE A 168 -9.87 -12.97 1.03
N GLY A 169 -9.11 -12.47 0.05
CA GLY A 169 -7.83 -11.82 0.26
C GLY A 169 -7.89 -10.31 0.54
N LEU A 170 -9.08 -9.69 0.52
CA LEU A 170 -9.22 -8.25 0.83
C LEU A 170 -8.67 -7.87 2.21
N PRO A 171 -8.99 -8.61 3.30
CA PRO A 171 -8.48 -8.27 4.64
C PRO A 171 -6.96 -8.37 4.70
N GLY A 172 -6.38 -9.40 4.06
CA GLY A 172 -4.94 -9.60 3.94
C GLY A 172 -4.23 -8.38 3.40
N TYR A 173 -4.76 -7.82 2.29
CA TYR A 173 -4.15 -6.69 1.62
C TYR A 173 -4.22 -5.43 2.49
N ALA A 174 -5.42 -5.11 2.98
CA ALA A 174 -5.68 -3.91 3.76
C ALA A 174 -4.82 -3.85 5.03
N PHE A 175 -4.78 -4.94 5.80
CA PHE A 175 -4.00 -4.98 7.03
C PHE A 175 -2.50 -5.05 6.78
N PHE A 176 -2.06 -5.66 5.67
CA PHE A 176 -0.66 -5.62 5.29
C PHE A 176 -0.20 -4.20 4.94
N GLU A 177 -1.00 -3.44 4.19
CA GLU A 177 -0.70 -2.03 3.92
C GLU A 177 -0.58 -1.23 5.21
N ALA A 178 -1.58 -1.31 6.10
CA ALA A 178 -1.55 -0.58 7.37
C ALA A 178 -0.34 -0.97 8.25
N GLY A 179 -0.06 -2.27 8.39
CA GLY A 179 1.07 -2.77 9.19
C GLY A 179 2.43 -2.42 8.57
N LYS A 180 2.54 -2.42 7.24
CA LYS A 180 3.74 -2.01 6.53
C LYS A 180 4.07 -0.54 6.84
N ARG A 181 3.08 0.35 6.81
CA ARG A 181 3.28 1.78 7.15
C ARG A 181 3.57 2.02 8.63
N PHE A 182 3.06 1.17 9.53
CA PHE A 182 3.44 1.18 10.95
C PHE A 182 4.96 1.04 11.15
N LEU A 183 5.60 0.10 10.44
CA LEU A 183 7.03 -0.15 10.55
C LEU A 183 7.86 0.88 9.76
N GLN A 184 7.39 1.29 8.59
CA GLN A 184 8.05 2.30 7.77
C GLN A 184 8.15 3.66 8.47
N ALA A 185 7.10 4.07 9.19
CA ALA A 185 7.12 5.30 9.98
C ALA A 185 8.19 5.30 11.09
N GLN A 186 8.65 4.12 11.50
CA GLN A 186 9.70 3.93 12.50
C GLN A 186 11.08 3.69 11.86
N GLY A 187 11.20 3.80 10.53
CA GLY A 187 12.45 3.62 9.78
C GLY A 187 12.73 2.19 9.31
N ASP A 188 11.81 1.24 9.52
CA ASP A 188 11.96 -0.12 9.01
C ASP A 188 11.24 -0.33 7.67
N PHE A 189 12.00 -0.15 6.60
CA PHE A 189 11.55 -0.36 5.22
C PHE A 189 11.80 -1.80 4.72
N LYS A 190 12.48 -2.65 5.51
CA LYS A 190 12.94 -3.98 5.04
C LYS A 190 11.97 -5.10 5.42
N SER A 191 11.27 -4.99 6.53
CA SER A 191 10.35 -6.02 7.02
C SER A 191 9.26 -6.39 6.00
N GLY A 192 8.58 -5.38 5.43
CA GLY A 192 7.58 -5.59 4.38
C GLY A 192 8.14 -6.32 3.16
N MET A 193 9.34 -5.94 2.71
CA MET A 193 10.04 -6.62 1.61
C MET A 193 10.33 -8.09 1.96
N MET A 194 10.87 -8.38 3.15
CA MET A 194 11.20 -9.74 3.58
C MET A 194 9.96 -10.64 3.65
N VAL A 195 8.84 -10.11 4.12
CA VAL A 195 7.55 -10.81 4.11
C VAL A 195 7.14 -11.15 2.67
N LEU A 196 7.24 -10.20 1.75
CA LEU A 196 6.89 -10.43 0.35
C LEU A 196 7.85 -11.37 -0.39
N ILE A 197 9.14 -11.41 -0.02
CA ILE A 197 10.09 -12.41 -0.54
C ILE A 197 9.62 -13.84 -0.21
N ILE A 198 8.95 -14.03 0.94
CA ILE A 198 8.40 -15.33 1.35
C ILE A 198 7.02 -15.57 0.72
N CYS A 199 6.15 -14.55 0.73
CA CYS A 199 4.77 -14.70 0.28
C CYS A 199 4.64 -14.76 -1.25
N THR A 200 5.57 -14.18 -2.02
CA THR A 200 5.51 -14.21 -3.49
C THR A 200 5.73 -15.63 -4.04
N PRO A 201 6.75 -16.40 -3.62
CA PRO A 201 6.86 -17.82 -3.96
C PRO A 201 5.70 -18.66 -3.42
N LEU A 202 5.20 -18.35 -2.21
CA LEU A 202 4.03 -19.01 -1.66
C LEU A 202 2.79 -18.80 -2.54
N ASN A 203 2.57 -17.58 -3.03
CA ASN A 203 1.53 -17.27 -4.00
C ASN A 203 1.70 -18.08 -5.29
N ALA A 204 2.91 -18.16 -5.84
CA ALA A 204 3.19 -18.98 -7.03
C ALA A 204 2.82 -20.45 -6.79
N PHE A 205 3.25 -21.00 -5.66
CA PHE A 205 2.94 -22.37 -5.29
C PHE A 205 1.44 -22.61 -5.10
N LEU A 206 0.77 -21.80 -4.28
CA LEU A 206 -0.66 -21.97 -3.98
C LEU A 206 -1.52 -21.76 -5.23
N SER A 207 -1.27 -20.70 -5.99
CA SER A 207 -2.02 -20.41 -7.22
C SER A 207 -1.88 -21.53 -8.24
N TRP A 208 -0.68 -22.05 -8.45
CA TRP A 208 -0.46 -23.21 -9.31
C TRP A 208 -1.11 -24.48 -8.76
N PHE A 209 -0.98 -24.74 -7.45
CA PHE A 209 -1.51 -25.94 -6.83
C PHE A 209 -3.04 -26.01 -6.91
N PHE A 210 -3.74 -24.95 -6.51
CA PHE A 210 -5.19 -24.91 -6.60
C PHE A 210 -5.68 -24.89 -8.05
N ALA A 211 -5.06 -24.08 -8.92
CA ALA A 211 -5.50 -23.97 -10.31
C ALA A 211 -5.28 -25.26 -11.12
N VAL A 212 -4.07 -25.83 -11.02
CA VAL A 212 -3.62 -26.90 -11.92
C VAL A 212 -3.68 -28.28 -11.25
N LYS A 213 -3.22 -28.43 -10.00
CA LYS A 213 -3.18 -29.75 -9.35
C LYS A 213 -4.54 -30.19 -8.83
N LEU A 214 -5.37 -29.25 -8.38
CA LEU A 214 -6.74 -29.53 -7.94
C LEU A 214 -7.79 -29.29 -9.03
N ASP A 215 -7.36 -28.96 -10.25
CA ASP A 215 -8.23 -28.73 -11.41
C ASP A 215 -9.34 -27.69 -11.17
N MET A 216 -9.06 -26.69 -10.33
CA MET A 216 -10.01 -25.62 -9.99
C MET A 216 -9.94 -24.45 -10.97
N GLY A 217 -9.05 -24.51 -11.97
CA GLY A 217 -8.89 -23.49 -13.01
C GLY A 217 -8.60 -22.10 -12.44
N LEU A 218 -9.15 -21.07 -13.10
CA LEU A 218 -8.92 -19.67 -12.72
C LEU A 218 -9.39 -19.35 -11.29
N ASN A 219 -10.44 -20.01 -10.83
CA ASN A 219 -10.95 -19.88 -9.46
C ASN A 219 -9.92 -20.36 -8.43
N GLY A 220 -9.20 -21.44 -8.74
CA GLY A 220 -8.09 -21.93 -7.92
C GLY A 220 -6.95 -20.93 -7.83
N ALA A 221 -6.60 -20.26 -8.93
CA ALA A 221 -5.57 -19.22 -8.93
C ALA A 221 -5.98 -18.03 -8.04
N ALA A 222 -7.25 -17.61 -8.09
CA ALA A 222 -7.78 -16.57 -7.21
C ALA A 222 -7.68 -16.94 -5.72
N ILE A 223 -8.02 -18.19 -5.37
CA ILE A 223 -7.89 -18.69 -3.98
C ILE A 223 -6.43 -18.70 -3.54
N GLY A 224 -5.53 -19.21 -4.38
CA GLY A 224 -4.10 -19.25 -4.07
C GLY A 224 -3.54 -17.85 -3.81
N GLN A 225 -3.91 -16.88 -4.64
CA GLN A 225 -3.53 -15.48 -4.47
C GLN A 225 -4.13 -14.86 -3.20
N ALA A 226 -5.41 -15.09 -2.94
CA ALA A 226 -6.09 -14.58 -1.75
C ALA A 226 -5.42 -15.09 -0.46
N LEU A 227 -5.20 -16.40 -0.37
CA LEU A 227 -4.57 -17.02 0.81
C LEU A 227 -3.14 -16.54 1.02
N ALA A 228 -2.34 -16.43 -0.05
CA ALA A 228 -0.98 -15.90 0.07
C ALA A 228 -0.99 -14.45 0.54
N ASN A 229 -1.97 -13.66 0.13
CA ASN A 229 -2.12 -12.28 0.54
C ASN A 229 -2.56 -12.15 2.01
N ASP A 230 -3.42 -13.04 2.50
CA ASP A 230 -3.78 -13.13 3.92
C ASP A 230 -2.61 -13.58 4.80
N MET A 231 -1.64 -14.31 4.25
CA MET A 231 -0.41 -14.65 4.98
C MET A 231 0.52 -13.44 5.18
N CYS A 232 0.48 -12.43 4.31
CA CYS A 232 1.33 -11.24 4.42
C CYS A 232 1.21 -10.53 5.78
N PRO A 233 0.02 -10.08 6.24
CA PRO A 233 -0.09 -9.42 7.54
C PRO A 233 0.19 -10.35 8.71
N ILE A 234 -0.09 -11.66 8.57
CA ILE A 234 0.23 -12.66 9.61
C ILE A 234 1.74 -12.78 9.78
N LEU A 235 2.50 -12.94 8.68
CA LEU A 235 3.96 -12.99 8.74
C LEU A 235 4.56 -11.67 9.22
N LEU A 236 3.97 -10.53 8.85
CA LEU A 236 4.39 -9.22 9.34
C LEU A 236 4.19 -9.10 10.85
N TYR A 237 3.05 -9.54 11.37
CA TYR A 237 2.78 -9.60 12.80
C TYR A 237 3.77 -10.55 13.51
N LEU A 238 4.03 -11.73 12.94
CA LEU A 238 5.03 -12.67 13.47
C LEU A 238 6.44 -12.06 13.50
N TYR A 239 6.82 -11.30 12.47
CA TYR A 239 8.07 -10.56 12.45
C TYR A 239 8.15 -9.55 13.60
N VAL A 240 7.09 -8.78 13.84
CA VAL A 240 7.03 -7.78 14.93
C VAL A 240 7.22 -8.43 16.30
N ILE A 241 6.56 -9.56 16.58
CA ILE A 241 6.65 -10.21 17.90
C ILE A 241 7.97 -10.96 18.13
N THR A 242 8.70 -11.34 17.07
CA THR A 242 9.94 -12.12 17.16
C THR A 242 11.18 -11.25 17.05
N PHE A 243 11.31 -10.47 15.97
CA PHE A 243 12.50 -9.66 15.65
C PHE A 243 12.25 -8.15 15.84
N GLY A 244 11.02 -7.69 15.60
CA GLY A 244 10.65 -6.28 15.61
C GLY A 244 10.12 -5.76 16.95
N ARG A 245 10.46 -6.38 18.09
CA ARG A 245 9.84 -6.04 19.40
C ARG A 245 10.04 -4.58 19.81
N TRP A 246 11.13 -3.95 19.36
CA TRP A 246 11.39 -2.52 19.54
C TRP A 246 10.25 -1.64 19.01
N SER A 247 9.57 -2.08 17.93
CA SER A 247 8.46 -1.33 17.34
C SER A 247 7.19 -1.31 18.19
N LEU A 248 7.07 -2.22 19.17
CA LEU A 248 5.90 -2.31 20.04
C LEU A 248 5.77 -1.10 20.98
N GLU A 249 6.86 -0.35 21.21
CA GLU A 249 6.81 0.91 21.94
C GLU A 249 5.86 1.91 21.29
N CYS A 250 5.80 1.92 19.95
CA CYS A 250 4.89 2.76 19.18
C CYS A 250 3.45 2.23 19.13
N TRP A 251 3.18 1.00 19.56
CA TRP A 251 1.83 0.42 19.52
C TRP A 251 0.93 0.99 20.62
N GLY A 252 1.45 1.18 21.84
CA GLY A 252 0.70 1.75 22.96
C GLY A 252 -0.48 0.91 23.50
N GLY A 253 -0.81 -0.22 22.87
CA GLY A 253 -1.92 -1.10 23.23
C GLY A 253 -3.23 -0.74 22.52
N TRP A 254 -4.25 -1.58 22.72
CA TRP A 254 -5.58 -1.35 22.14
C TRP A 254 -6.28 -0.22 22.89
N SER A 255 -6.77 0.77 22.14
CA SER A 255 -7.45 1.93 22.71
C SER A 255 -8.83 2.14 22.11
N TRP A 256 -9.82 2.39 22.97
CA TRP A 256 -11.16 2.82 22.54
C TRP A 256 -11.16 4.18 21.83
N ALA A 257 -10.10 4.96 21.97
CA ALA A 257 -9.88 6.19 21.20
C ALA A 257 -9.78 5.90 19.68
N ALA A 258 -9.52 4.66 19.27
CA ALA A 258 -9.53 4.26 17.86
C ALA A 258 -10.92 4.40 17.21
N PHE A 259 -12.01 4.39 18.00
CA PHE A 259 -13.37 4.58 17.50
C PHE A 259 -13.80 6.06 17.40
N HIS A 260 -12.93 6.99 17.79
CA HIS A 260 -13.25 8.42 17.86
C HIS A 260 -12.31 9.23 16.95
N GLU A 261 -12.74 10.44 16.58
CA GLU A 261 -11.95 11.43 15.83
C GLU A 261 -11.49 11.00 14.43
N TRP A 262 -12.37 10.39 13.65
CA TRP A 262 -12.02 9.93 12.29
C TRP A 262 -11.88 11.06 11.28
N GLY A 263 -12.32 12.29 11.58
CA GLY A 263 -12.38 13.41 10.63
C GLY A 263 -11.08 13.67 9.85
N PRO A 264 -9.94 13.92 10.54
CA PRO A 264 -8.66 14.15 9.85
C PRO A 264 -8.20 12.94 9.03
N MET A 265 -8.36 11.73 9.58
CA MET A 265 -8.01 10.48 8.90
C MET A 265 -8.81 10.31 7.62
N MET A 266 -10.14 10.45 7.70
CA MET A 266 -11.06 10.36 6.56
C MET A 266 -10.70 11.36 5.47
N ARG A 267 -10.41 12.61 5.83
CA ARG A 267 -10.05 13.65 4.86
C ARG A 267 -8.77 13.30 4.11
N LEU A 268 -7.72 12.91 4.82
CA LEU A 268 -6.46 12.47 4.21
C LEU A 268 -6.63 11.21 3.37
N SER A 269 -7.35 10.21 3.88
CA SER A 269 -7.68 8.99 3.16
C SER A 269 -8.43 9.25 1.86
N THR A 270 -9.47 10.08 1.88
CA THR A 270 -10.24 10.42 0.66
C THR A 270 -9.37 11.15 -0.36
N ALA A 271 -8.50 12.05 0.08
CA ALA A 271 -7.56 12.74 -0.81
C ALA A 271 -6.54 11.77 -1.40
N GLY A 272 -5.93 10.91 -0.59
CA GLY A 272 -4.95 9.91 -1.04
C GLY A 272 -5.57 8.90 -2.00
N THR A 273 -6.77 8.39 -1.71
CA THR A 273 -7.55 7.55 -2.62
C THR A 273 -7.88 8.27 -3.92
N ALA A 274 -8.29 9.54 -3.88
CA ALA A 274 -8.60 10.30 -5.09
C ALA A 274 -7.38 10.50 -6.00
N VAL A 275 -6.21 10.79 -5.41
CA VAL A 275 -4.95 10.90 -6.16
C VAL A 275 -4.58 9.56 -6.79
N ASN A 276 -4.63 8.47 -6.02
CA ASN A 276 -4.27 7.14 -6.54
C ASN A 276 -5.21 6.69 -7.67
N LEU A 277 -6.52 6.92 -7.52
CA LEU A 277 -7.48 6.64 -8.59
C LEU A 277 -7.27 7.52 -9.83
N ALA A 278 -6.95 8.80 -9.65
CA ALA A 278 -6.66 9.70 -10.76
C ALA A 278 -5.41 9.27 -11.53
N GLU A 279 -4.38 8.77 -10.83
CA GLU A 279 -3.18 8.20 -11.45
C GLU A 279 -3.50 6.96 -12.29
N TRP A 280 -4.26 6.00 -11.74
CA TRP A 280 -4.72 4.82 -12.48
C TRP A 280 -5.57 5.19 -13.70
N LEU A 281 -6.49 6.14 -13.56
CA LEU A 281 -7.29 6.64 -14.68
C LEU A 281 -6.43 7.31 -15.75
N ALA A 282 -5.40 8.05 -15.35
CA ALA A 282 -4.48 8.66 -16.31
C ALA A 282 -3.76 7.60 -17.13
N PHE A 283 -3.24 6.53 -16.51
CA PHE A 283 -2.58 5.44 -17.23
C PHE A 283 -3.50 4.73 -18.23
N GLU A 284 -4.77 4.52 -17.89
CA GLU A 284 -5.74 3.95 -18.83
C GLU A 284 -6.04 4.90 -19.99
N ILE A 285 -6.23 6.20 -19.73
CA ILE A 285 -6.43 7.21 -20.79
C ILE A 285 -5.22 7.26 -21.73
N LEU A 286 -4.02 7.24 -21.17
CA LEU A 286 -2.76 7.18 -21.94
C LEU A 286 -2.71 5.92 -22.82
N SER A 287 -3.11 4.77 -22.27
CA SER A 287 -3.11 3.48 -23.00
C SER A 287 -4.10 3.46 -24.14
N VAL A 288 -5.33 3.92 -23.88
CA VAL A 288 -6.36 4.08 -24.90
C VAL A 288 -5.87 5.07 -25.98
N SER A 289 -5.34 6.22 -25.58
CA SER A 289 -4.86 7.24 -26.52
C SER A 289 -3.74 6.71 -27.40
N SER A 290 -2.75 6.03 -26.83
CA SER A 290 -1.64 5.44 -27.58
C SER A 290 -2.07 4.32 -28.51
N SER A 291 -3.14 3.58 -28.18
CA SER A 291 -3.70 2.54 -29.05
C SER A 291 -4.27 3.09 -30.37
N TYR A 292 -4.68 4.37 -30.40
CA TYR A 292 -5.23 5.02 -31.60
C TYR A 292 -4.18 5.66 -32.52
N ILE A 293 -2.92 5.79 -32.09
CA ILE A 293 -1.90 6.57 -32.84
C ILE A 293 -1.11 5.65 -33.78
N ASP A 294 -0.31 4.73 -33.24
CA ASP A 294 0.43 3.71 -34.01
C ASP A 294 1.00 2.66 -33.05
N THR A 295 1.22 1.45 -33.56
CA THR A 295 1.87 0.31 -32.88
C THR A 295 3.21 0.66 -32.23
N ASN A 296 4.03 1.50 -32.87
CA ASN A 296 5.31 1.96 -32.31
C ASN A 296 5.13 2.85 -31.07
N HIS A 297 4.08 3.69 -31.06
CA HIS A 297 3.76 4.56 -29.94
C HIS A 297 3.14 3.78 -28.78
N LEU A 298 2.34 2.75 -29.06
CA LEU A 298 1.81 1.83 -28.05
C LEU A 298 2.95 1.04 -27.38
N ALA A 299 3.92 0.56 -28.14
CA ALA A 299 5.10 -0.12 -27.60
C ALA A 299 5.93 0.81 -26.71
N ALA A 300 6.20 2.05 -27.16
CA ALA A 300 6.92 3.04 -26.36
C ALA A 300 6.17 3.40 -25.07
N GLN A 301 4.85 3.55 -25.15
CA GLN A 301 4.00 3.87 -24.01
C GLN A 301 3.93 2.71 -23.00
N THR A 302 3.90 1.47 -23.46
CA THR A 302 3.99 0.28 -22.59
C THR A 302 5.31 0.27 -21.81
N VAL A 303 6.43 0.62 -22.47
CA VAL A 303 7.73 0.74 -21.79
C VAL A 303 7.71 1.88 -20.77
N LEU A 304 7.14 3.04 -21.11
CA LEU A 304 7.02 4.18 -20.19
C LEU A 304 6.17 3.85 -18.96
N ILE A 305 5.01 3.21 -19.13
CA ILE A 305 4.20 2.74 -18.00
C ILE A 305 5.01 1.77 -17.13
N THR A 306 5.69 0.80 -17.75
CA THR A 306 6.49 -0.18 -17.01
C THR A 306 7.57 0.52 -16.18
N VAL A 307 8.23 1.53 -16.74
CA VAL A 307 9.23 2.34 -16.03
C VAL A 307 8.59 3.17 -14.92
N SER A 308 7.44 3.81 -15.15
CA SER A 308 6.70 4.59 -14.16
C SER A 308 6.22 3.75 -12.98
N VAL A 309 5.78 2.51 -13.21
CA VAL A 309 5.39 1.58 -12.14
C VAL A 309 6.61 1.14 -11.33
N VAL A 310 7.78 0.98 -11.95
CA VAL A 310 9.04 0.57 -11.30
C VAL A 310 9.69 1.72 -10.53
N ILE A 311 9.49 2.96 -10.95
CA ILE A 311 9.96 4.16 -10.26
C ILE A 311 8.76 4.75 -9.52
N PRO A 312 8.49 4.37 -8.25
CA PRO A 312 7.52 5.06 -7.42
C PRO A 312 8.09 6.45 -7.11
N GLY A 313 7.90 7.36 -8.06
CA GLY A 313 8.37 8.74 -8.02
C GLY A 313 7.27 9.69 -7.61
N HIS A 314 6.46 9.32 -6.60
CA HIS A 314 5.53 10.23 -5.95
C HIS A 314 5.39 9.89 -4.46
N PHE A 315 6.41 10.31 -3.71
CA PHE A 315 6.29 10.73 -2.31
C PHE A 315 7.00 12.07 -2.16
#